data_AF-A0A0D0NEH1-F1
#
_entry.id   AF-A0A0D0NEH1-F1
#
_cell.length_a   1.000
_cell.length_b   1.000
_cell.length_c   1.000
_cell.angle_alpha   90.00
_cell.angle_beta   90.00
_cell.angle_gamma   90.00
#
_symmetry.space_group_name_H-M   'P 1'
#
loop_
_entity.id
_entity.type
_entity.pdbx_description
1 polymer ?
#
loop_
_entity_poly.entity_id
_entity_poly.type
_entity_poly.pdbx_seq_one_letter_code
_entity_poly.pdbx_strand_id
1 'polypeptide(L)'
;MRTPDRTPDAAAPDASASARPPRGPQVRRIADRLSVQFRVPIEPQYEQAGRRWTLRWYDGPTVGAVRCALERLFPDGERLAVRRDLTTRALALAAIRETRAGAMHRSVGSWGQRYHLEQLLADQEHPDRTADPREAAMLERLLEASSTTRVHGAAAPDLARAFDLVARDGIARLLPEHRLAGPAERDALALSPLEYLTSRYATGVHRAAWETALATLSLRTAVAAAHQDPQPDPDAARAALTLLPALRAQASAELDAVEARLAAVVAGAPARDVDDVAGDPGRPPVADDASGSVSTPILPAHAPAR
;
A
#
# COMPACT_ATOMS: atom_id res chain seq x y z
N MET A 1 55.29 -59.63 -7.17
CA MET A 1 55.71 -58.29 -7.65
C MET A 1 54.81 -57.28 -6.95
N ARG A 2 55.40 -56.47 -6.04
CA ARG A 2 54.94 -55.22 -5.39
C ARG A 2 53.43 -54.98 -5.13
N THR A 3 53.09 -54.88 -3.84
CA THR A 3 52.10 -53.94 -3.28
C THR A 3 52.41 -52.48 -3.66
N PRO A 4 51.39 -51.63 -3.74
CA PRO A 4 51.18 -50.65 -2.67
C PRO A 4 49.70 -50.69 -2.21
N ASP A 5 49.42 -50.99 -0.95
CA ASP A 5 49.48 -50.08 0.20
C ASP A 5 48.79 -48.73 -0.10
N ARG A 6 47.46 -48.74 0.08
CA ARG A 6 46.60 -47.56 -0.04
C ARG A 6 46.13 -47.22 1.37
N THR A 7 46.86 -46.33 2.01
CA THR A 7 46.51 -45.69 3.27
C THR A 7 45.13 -45.03 3.14
N PRO A 8 44.16 -45.31 4.03
CA PRO A 8 42.96 -44.49 4.12
C PRO A 8 43.34 -43.17 4.79
N ASP A 9 43.27 -42.09 4.01
CA ASP A 9 43.38 -40.73 4.49
C ASP A 9 42.25 -40.47 5.48
N ALA A 10 42.63 -40.14 6.71
CA ALA A 10 41.73 -39.86 7.80
C ALA A 10 41.00 -38.56 7.48
N ALA A 11 39.74 -38.68 7.04
CA ALA A 11 38.81 -37.57 7.01
C ALA A 11 38.81 -36.92 8.41
N ALA A 12 39.35 -35.70 8.47
CA ALA A 12 39.26 -34.86 9.64
C ALA A 12 37.80 -34.82 10.10
N PRO A 13 37.50 -35.05 11.38
CA PRO A 13 36.16 -34.81 11.87
C PRO A 13 35.88 -33.32 11.67
N ASP A 14 34.95 -33.03 10.76
CA ASP A 14 34.27 -31.74 10.71
C ASP A 14 33.79 -31.46 12.13
N ALA A 15 34.48 -30.55 12.80
CA ALA A 15 34.06 -29.99 14.07
C ALA A 15 32.87 -29.08 13.76
N SER A 16 31.75 -29.70 13.37
CA SER A 16 30.42 -29.20 13.63
C SER A 16 30.33 -29.09 15.14
N ALA A 17 30.84 -27.98 15.67
CA ALA A 17 30.56 -27.52 17.01
C ALA A 17 29.05 -27.64 17.15
N SER A 18 28.63 -28.63 17.93
CA SER A 18 27.25 -28.81 18.33
C SER A 18 26.91 -27.58 19.18
N ALA A 19 26.55 -26.50 18.49
CA ALA A 19 26.05 -25.26 19.06
C ALA A 19 24.82 -25.66 19.87
N ARG A 20 25.02 -25.80 21.19
CA ARG A 20 23.94 -26.17 22.11
C ARG A 20 22.92 -25.05 22.02
N PRO A 21 21.66 -25.35 21.71
CA PRO A 21 20.66 -24.32 21.48
C PRO A 21 20.65 -23.31 22.63
N PRO A 22 20.45 -22.02 22.33
CA PRO A 22 20.76 -20.97 23.27
C PRO A 22 19.87 -21.14 24.49
N ARG A 23 20.44 -20.94 25.68
CA ARG A 23 19.70 -21.14 26.93
C ARG A 23 18.59 -20.10 27.01
N GLY A 24 17.38 -20.51 27.38
CA GLY A 24 16.20 -19.63 27.46
C GLY A 24 16.44 -18.25 28.13
N PRO A 25 17.23 -18.14 29.22
CA PRO A 25 17.55 -16.83 29.82
C PRO A 25 18.38 -15.89 28.94
N GLN A 26 19.26 -16.41 28.08
CA GLN A 26 20.03 -15.58 27.15
C GLN A 26 19.14 -15.01 26.04
N VAL A 27 18.28 -15.85 25.46
CA VAL A 27 17.35 -15.42 24.39
C VAL A 27 16.37 -14.36 24.91
N ARG A 28 15.90 -14.49 26.15
CA ARG A 28 15.07 -13.45 26.81
C ARG A 28 15.80 -12.11 26.92
N ARG A 29 17.06 -12.10 27.38
CA ARG A 29 17.87 -10.86 27.47
C ARG A 29 18.09 -10.20 26.10
N ILE A 30 18.26 -11.00 25.05
CA ILE A 30 18.36 -10.51 23.67
C ILE A 30 17.03 -9.85 23.26
N ALA A 31 15.92 -10.55 23.48
CA ALA A 31 14.58 -10.08 23.16
C ALA A 31 14.27 -8.75 23.90
N ASP A 32 14.54 -8.67 25.21
CA ASP A 32 14.33 -7.47 26.03
C ASP A 32 15.13 -6.27 25.49
N ARG A 33 16.40 -6.48 25.13
CA ARG A 33 17.24 -5.40 24.58
C ARG A 33 16.72 -4.89 23.24
N LEU A 34 16.32 -5.80 22.35
CA LEU A 34 15.73 -5.42 21.06
C LEU A 34 14.38 -4.73 21.26
N SER A 35 13.58 -5.18 22.24
CA SER A 35 12.31 -4.55 22.58
C SER A 35 12.47 -3.10 23.02
N VAL A 36 13.48 -2.82 23.86
CA VAL A 36 13.82 -1.45 24.25
C VAL A 36 14.27 -0.63 23.05
N GLN A 37 15.12 -1.19 22.18
CA GLN A 37 15.65 -0.48 21.01
C GLN A 37 14.54 -0.09 20.01
N PHE A 38 13.67 -1.04 19.65
CA PHE A 38 12.64 -0.83 18.64
C PHE A 38 11.31 -0.34 19.21
N ARG A 39 11.19 -0.25 20.54
CA ARG A 39 9.96 0.11 21.26
C ARG A 39 8.76 -0.76 20.88
N VAL A 40 9.00 -2.05 20.64
CA VAL A 40 7.98 -3.06 20.38
C VAL A 40 8.25 -4.32 21.19
N PRO A 41 7.22 -5.01 21.72
CA PRO A 41 7.40 -6.31 22.37
C PRO A 41 7.95 -7.34 21.38
N ILE A 42 9.07 -7.97 21.73
CA ILE A 42 9.70 -9.05 20.98
C ILE A 42 9.70 -10.25 21.92
N GLU A 43 9.02 -11.32 21.52
CA GLU A 43 8.81 -12.49 22.33
C GLU A 43 9.68 -13.65 21.83
N PRO A 44 10.50 -14.26 22.70
CA PRO A 44 11.24 -15.46 22.34
C PRO A 44 10.33 -16.68 22.42
N GLN A 45 10.15 -17.37 21.30
CA GLN A 45 9.42 -18.64 21.22
C GLN A 45 10.37 -19.79 20.87
N TYR A 46 10.26 -20.89 21.60
CA TYR A 46 10.98 -22.11 21.27
C TYR A 46 10.14 -22.97 20.31
N GLU A 47 10.62 -23.15 19.08
CA GLU A 47 10.00 -24.03 18.09
C GLU A 47 10.52 -25.47 18.28
N GLN A 48 9.66 -26.36 18.79
CA GLN A 48 10.04 -27.75 19.06
C GLN A 48 10.44 -28.51 17.79
N ALA A 49 9.71 -28.32 16.68
CA ALA A 49 9.95 -29.03 15.42
C ALA A 49 11.33 -28.71 14.81
N GLY A 50 11.79 -27.47 14.97
CA GLY A 50 13.10 -27.01 14.48
C GLY A 50 14.20 -26.98 15.54
N ARG A 51 13.88 -27.34 16.79
CA ARG A 51 14.76 -27.22 17.97
C ARG A 51 15.51 -25.88 18.04
N ARG A 52 14.81 -24.79 17.70
CA ARG A 52 15.40 -23.45 17.58
C ARG A 52 14.56 -22.40 18.28
N TRP A 53 15.21 -21.33 18.67
CA TRP A 53 14.53 -20.14 19.19
C TRP A 53 14.20 -19.18 18.04
N THR A 54 12.98 -18.67 18.06
CA THR A 54 12.48 -17.64 17.15
C THR A 54 12.12 -16.40 17.95
N LEU A 55 12.66 -15.26 17.57
CA LEU A 55 12.18 -13.96 18.06
C LEU A 55 10.98 -13.55 17.22
N ARG A 56 9.82 -13.42 17.86
CA ARG A 56 8.56 -13.03 17.23
C ARG A 56 8.11 -11.66 17.70
N TRP A 57 7.58 -10.86 16.80
CA TRP A 57 6.95 -9.58 17.13
C TRP A 57 5.83 -9.28 16.15
N TYR A 58 4.95 -8.36 16.55
CA TYR A 58 3.81 -7.93 15.74
C TYR A 58 4.06 -6.54 15.20
N ASP A 59 3.82 -6.37 13.90
CA ASP A 59 4.06 -5.13 13.17
C ASP A 59 5.48 -4.59 13.44
N GLY A 60 5.68 -3.28 13.51
CA GLY A 60 6.98 -2.74 13.93
C GLY A 60 8.11 -2.85 12.89
N PRO A 61 9.38 -3.00 13.34
CA PRO A 61 10.54 -2.98 12.44
C PRO A 61 10.49 -4.15 11.44
N THR A 62 11.17 -3.99 10.31
CA THR A 62 11.32 -5.07 9.33
C THR A 62 12.17 -6.21 9.88
N VAL A 63 12.02 -7.40 9.29
CA VAL A 63 12.88 -8.55 9.60
C VAL A 63 14.35 -8.22 9.34
N GLY A 64 14.65 -7.49 8.26
CA GLY A 64 16.01 -7.03 7.94
C GLY A 64 16.58 -6.11 9.02
N ALA A 65 15.81 -5.15 9.52
CA ALA A 65 16.24 -4.25 10.59
C ALA A 65 16.56 -5.00 11.89
N VAL A 66 15.72 -5.97 12.29
CA VAL A 66 15.98 -6.78 13.49
C VAL A 66 17.20 -7.69 13.31
N ARG A 67 17.40 -8.28 12.13
CA ARG A 67 18.63 -9.08 11.83
C ARG A 67 19.89 -8.23 11.92
N CYS A 68 19.88 -7.05 11.30
CA CYS A 68 21.01 -6.13 11.37
C CYS A 68 21.31 -5.69 12.81
N ALA A 69 20.29 -5.46 13.64
CA ALA A 69 20.48 -5.14 15.05
C ALA A 69 21.02 -6.34 15.85
N LEU A 70 20.54 -7.55 15.57
CA LEU A 70 21.05 -8.79 16.18
C LEU A 70 22.54 -8.98 15.90
N GLU A 71 22.95 -8.88 14.62
CA GLU A 71 24.35 -9.02 14.19
C GLU A 71 25.26 -7.99 14.86
N ARG A 72 24.77 -6.76 15.02
CA ARG A 72 25.54 -5.65 15.62
C ARG A 72 25.68 -5.77 17.14
N LEU A 73 24.61 -6.17 17.84
CA LEU A 73 24.58 -6.23 19.29
C LEU A 73 25.12 -7.55 19.85
N PHE A 74 25.08 -8.61 19.04
CA PHE A 74 25.43 -9.97 19.43
C PHE A 74 26.18 -10.68 18.28
N PRO A 75 27.38 -10.21 17.89
CA PRO A 75 28.12 -10.74 16.74
C PRO A 75 28.51 -12.21 16.91
N ASP A 76 28.76 -12.65 18.14
CA ASP A 76 29.07 -14.05 18.48
C ASP A 76 27.81 -14.87 18.86
N GLY A 77 26.62 -14.28 18.70
CA GLY A 77 25.36 -14.90 19.06
C GLY A 77 25.00 -16.06 18.12
N GLU A 78 24.43 -17.12 18.68
CA GLU A 78 23.83 -18.18 17.86
C GLU A 78 22.73 -17.61 16.95
N ARG A 79 22.58 -18.22 15.76
CA ARG A 79 21.62 -17.78 14.75
C ARG A 79 20.18 -18.03 15.23
N LEU A 80 19.60 -17.03 15.88
CA LEU A 80 18.17 -17.00 16.21
C LEU A 80 17.35 -16.87 14.93
N ALA A 81 16.25 -17.62 14.84
CA ALA A 81 15.24 -17.32 13.84
C ALA A 81 14.53 -16.02 14.22
N VAL A 82 14.05 -15.30 13.22
CA VAL A 82 13.29 -14.06 13.40
C VAL A 82 12.05 -14.12 12.54
N ARG A 83 10.93 -13.67 13.09
CA ARG A 83 9.65 -13.69 12.40
C ARG A 83 8.83 -12.48 12.82
N ARG A 84 8.40 -11.70 11.84
CA ARG A 84 7.40 -10.65 12.03
C ARG A 84 6.05 -11.19 11.63
N ASP A 85 5.07 -11.06 12.50
CA ASP A 85 3.67 -11.30 12.19
C ASP A 85 2.94 -9.96 12.03
N LEU A 86 1.93 -9.91 11.17
CA LEU A 86 1.16 -8.70 10.91
C LEU A 86 -0.19 -8.76 11.62
N THR A 87 -0.58 -7.67 12.26
CA THR A 87 -1.89 -7.59 12.92
C THR A 87 -3.01 -7.38 11.92
N THR A 88 -4.24 -7.70 12.32
CA THR A 88 -5.46 -7.35 11.59
C THR A 88 -5.51 -5.85 11.27
N ARG A 89 -5.04 -5.01 12.19
CA ARG A 89 -4.98 -3.56 12.02
C ARG A 89 -4.08 -3.16 10.84
N ALA A 90 -2.84 -3.66 10.81
CA ALA A 90 -1.90 -3.37 9.73
C ALA A 90 -2.42 -3.84 8.37
N LEU A 91 -3.00 -5.04 8.31
CA LEU A 91 -3.56 -5.59 7.07
C LEU A 91 -4.82 -4.84 6.60
N ALA A 92 -5.72 -4.46 7.51
CA ALA A 92 -6.90 -3.65 7.18
C ALA A 92 -6.51 -2.24 6.71
N LEU A 93 -5.50 -1.63 7.33
CA LEU A 93 -4.94 -0.35 6.90
C LEU A 93 -4.35 -0.44 5.49
N ALA A 94 -3.57 -1.49 5.22
CA ALA A 94 -3.04 -1.74 3.88
C ALA A 94 -4.15 -1.94 2.85
N ALA A 95 -5.22 -2.65 3.19
CA ALA A 95 -6.38 -2.81 2.31
C ALA A 95 -7.04 -1.46 1.95
N ILE A 96 -7.18 -0.54 2.92
CA ILE A 96 -7.68 0.83 2.64
C ILE A 96 -6.76 1.55 1.65
N ARG A 97 -5.44 1.51 1.88
CA ARG A 97 -4.44 2.19 1.04
C ARG A 97 -4.41 1.62 -0.38
N GLU A 98 -4.35 0.29 -0.53
CA GLU A 98 -4.33 -0.36 -1.84
C GLU A 98 -5.62 -0.15 -2.61
N THR A 99 -6.75 -0.11 -1.92
CA THR A 99 -8.04 0.20 -2.55
C THR A 99 -8.09 1.64 -3.04
N ARG A 100 -7.59 2.58 -2.23
CA ARG A 100 -7.45 3.98 -2.63
C ARG A 100 -6.49 4.16 -3.82
N ALA A 101 -5.44 3.35 -3.90
CA ALA A 101 -4.51 3.32 -5.03
C ALA A 101 -5.07 2.63 -6.28
N GLY A 102 -6.24 1.99 -6.19
CA GLY A 102 -6.84 1.21 -7.29
C GLY A 102 -6.19 -0.15 -7.53
N ALA A 103 -5.30 -0.59 -6.64
CA ALA A 103 -4.57 -1.85 -6.76
C ALA A 103 -5.34 -3.05 -6.15
N MET A 104 -6.31 -2.80 -5.28
CA MET A 104 -7.11 -3.88 -4.69
C MET A 104 -8.15 -4.42 -5.68
N HIS A 105 -8.00 -5.67 -6.07
CA HIS A 105 -8.90 -6.32 -7.02
C HIS A 105 -10.03 -7.10 -6.33
N ARG A 106 -11.27 -6.94 -6.82
CA ARG A 106 -12.48 -7.62 -6.33
C ARG A 106 -12.45 -9.15 -6.51
N SER A 107 -11.58 -9.66 -7.37
CA SER A 107 -11.61 -11.06 -7.84
C SER A 107 -10.61 -12.00 -7.16
N VAL A 108 -9.78 -11.49 -6.26
CA VAL A 108 -8.85 -12.33 -5.50
C VAL A 108 -9.53 -12.72 -4.20
N GLY A 109 -9.77 -14.01 -3.97
CA GLY A 109 -10.32 -14.47 -2.69
C GLY A 109 -9.47 -13.98 -1.51
N SER A 110 -10.06 -13.92 -0.31
CA SER A 110 -9.45 -13.32 0.90
C SER A 110 -8.03 -13.82 1.20
N TRP A 111 -7.71 -15.07 0.85
CA TRP A 111 -6.36 -15.63 0.97
C TRP A 111 -5.32 -14.99 0.04
N GLY A 112 -5.64 -14.76 -1.23
CA GLY A 112 -4.71 -14.13 -2.16
C GLY A 112 -4.51 -12.65 -1.85
N GLN A 113 -5.57 -11.97 -1.37
CA GLN A 113 -5.48 -10.59 -0.89
C GLN A 113 -4.56 -10.49 0.33
N ARG A 114 -4.73 -11.39 1.31
CA ARG A 114 -3.85 -11.46 2.48
C ARG A 114 -2.39 -11.60 2.08
N TYR A 115 -2.06 -12.58 1.24
CA TYR A 115 -0.69 -12.82 0.83
C TYR A 115 -0.09 -11.60 0.10
N HIS A 116 -0.85 -10.99 -0.80
CA HIS A 116 -0.42 -9.77 -1.49
C HIS A 116 -0.09 -8.63 -0.50
N LEU A 117 -0.97 -8.37 0.48
CA LEU A 117 -0.74 -7.34 1.48
C LEU A 117 0.44 -7.68 2.41
N GLU A 118 0.61 -8.96 2.77
CA GLU A 118 1.77 -9.40 3.55
C GLU A 118 3.10 -9.15 2.81
N GLN A 119 3.13 -9.37 1.49
CA GLN A 119 4.30 -9.05 0.66
C GLN A 119 4.55 -7.54 0.57
N LEU A 120 3.50 -6.76 0.32
CA LEU A 120 3.60 -5.30 0.24
C LEU A 120 4.14 -4.70 1.54
N LEU A 121 3.68 -5.22 2.67
CA LEU A 121 4.09 -4.72 3.97
C LEU A 121 5.47 -5.23 4.41
N ALA A 122 6.04 -6.27 3.79
CA ALA A 122 7.24 -6.97 4.27
C ALA A 122 8.40 -6.04 4.63
N ASP A 123 8.64 -5.03 3.78
CA ASP A 123 9.72 -4.05 3.92
C ASP A 123 9.28 -2.71 4.54
N GLN A 124 7.99 -2.59 4.91
CA GLN A 124 7.48 -1.41 5.59
C GLN A 124 7.72 -1.50 7.10
N GLU A 125 8.36 -0.46 7.66
CA GLU A 125 8.44 -0.29 9.11
C GLU A 125 7.11 0.23 9.68
N HIS A 126 6.69 -0.33 10.82
CA HIS A 126 5.49 0.05 11.56
C HIS A 126 4.23 0.14 10.67
N PRO A 127 3.84 -0.97 10.01
CA PRO A 127 2.77 -0.98 9.02
C PRO A 127 1.37 -0.66 9.60
N ASP A 128 1.23 -0.71 10.92
CA ASP A 128 0.04 -0.36 11.68
C ASP A 128 -0.17 1.15 11.88
N ARG A 129 0.86 1.97 11.57
CA ARG A 129 0.80 3.43 11.74
C ARG A 129 0.05 4.10 10.60
N THR A 130 -0.93 4.92 10.98
CA THR A 130 -1.72 5.76 10.08
C THR A 130 -0.97 7.05 9.74
N ALA A 131 -1.12 7.53 8.51
CA ALA A 131 -0.47 8.75 8.03
C ALA A 131 -1.14 10.02 8.55
N ASP A 132 -2.47 9.98 8.74
CA ASP A 132 -3.27 11.12 9.17
C ASP A 132 -4.49 10.71 10.02
N PRO A 133 -5.16 11.65 10.71
CA PRO A 133 -6.32 11.34 11.55
C PRO A 133 -7.52 10.76 10.79
N ARG A 134 -7.67 11.06 9.49
CA ARG A 134 -8.78 10.56 8.68
C ARG A 134 -8.59 9.10 8.34
N GLU A 135 -7.39 8.72 7.95
CA GLU A 135 -7.00 7.33 7.75
C GLU A 135 -7.20 6.51 9.03
N ALA A 136 -6.82 7.07 10.19
CA ALA A 136 -7.08 6.44 11.48
C ALA A 136 -8.58 6.23 11.74
N ALA A 137 -9.41 7.26 11.53
CA ALA A 137 -10.85 7.17 11.75
C ALA A 137 -11.54 6.18 10.78
N MET A 138 -11.08 6.12 9.53
CA MET A 138 -11.56 5.15 8.54
C MET A 138 -11.19 3.71 8.96
N LEU A 139 -9.97 3.51 9.45
CA LEU A 139 -9.51 2.23 9.96
C LEU A 139 -10.34 1.77 11.17
N GLU A 140 -10.59 2.65 12.14
CA GLU A 140 -11.44 2.31 13.29
C GLU A 140 -12.85 1.90 12.85
N ARG A 141 -13.48 2.67 11.94
CA ARG A 141 -14.80 2.31 11.39
C ARG A 141 -14.81 0.96 10.68
N LEU A 142 -13.75 0.64 9.93
CA LEU A 142 -13.63 -0.64 9.26
C LEU A 142 -13.49 -1.80 10.26
N LEU A 143 -12.64 -1.64 11.27
CA LEU A 143 -12.44 -2.64 12.32
C LEU A 143 -13.71 -2.85 13.15
N GLU A 144 -14.45 -1.78 13.45
CA GLU A 144 -15.75 -1.85 14.10
C GLU A 144 -16.78 -2.58 13.23
N ALA A 145 -16.92 -2.21 11.96
CA ALA A 145 -17.87 -2.82 11.04
C ALA A 145 -17.56 -4.29 10.70
N SER A 146 -16.29 -4.68 10.79
CA SER A 146 -15.82 -6.05 10.59
C SER A 146 -15.81 -6.89 11.87
N SER A 147 -16.12 -6.29 13.03
CA SER A 147 -16.17 -7.03 14.29
C SER A 147 -17.39 -7.94 14.35
N THR A 148 -17.19 -9.19 14.76
CA THR A 148 -18.26 -10.16 15.00
C THR A 148 -18.44 -10.37 16.50
N THR A 149 -19.68 -10.24 17.00
CA THR A 149 -20.01 -10.58 18.38
C THR A 149 -19.82 -12.08 18.57
N ARG A 150 -18.83 -12.47 19.39
CA ARG A 150 -18.66 -13.87 19.76
C ARG A 150 -19.58 -14.19 20.93
N VAL A 151 -20.28 -15.33 20.85
CA VAL A 151 -21.28 -15.79 21.84
C VAL A 151 -20.72 -15.83 23.28
N HIS A 152 -19.40 -15.91 23.46
CA HIS A 152 -18.74 -15.95 24.78
C HIS A 152 -17.47 -15.06 24.88
N GLY A 153 -17.43 -13.88 24.26
CA GLY A 153 -16.26 -13.00 24.41
C GLY A 153 -16.39 -11.62 23.79
N ALA A 154 -15.38 -10.78 24.01
CA ALA A 154 -15.27 -9.47 23.37
C ALA A 154 -15.29 -9.62 21.84
N ALA A 155 -15.99 -8.70 21.17
CA ALA A 155 -15.98 -8.64 19.72
C ALA A 155 -14.54 -8.42 19.23
N ALA A 156 -14.14 -9.21 18.24
CA ALA A 156 -12.83 -9.10 17.61
C ALA A 156 -13.02 -8.82 16.12
N PRO A 157 -12.18 -7.94 15.52
CA PRO A 157 -12.27 -7.67 14.10
C PRO A 157 -11.92 -8.92 13.30
N ASP A 158 -12.78 -9.27 12.35
CA ASP A 158 -12.57 -10.35 11.40
C ASP A 158 -11.91 -9.79 10.14
N LEU A 159 -10.67 -10.21 9.87
CA LEU A 159 -9.90 -9.75 8.73
C LEU A 159 -10.56 -10.09 7.38
N ALA A 160 -11.14 -11.29 7.25
CA ALA A 160 -11.79 -11.69 6.01
C ALA A 160 -13.00 -10.78 5.74
N ARG A 161 -13.78 -10.50 6.78
CA ARG A 161 -14.89 -9.55 6.70
C ARG A 161 -14.43 -8.13 6.40
N ALA A 162 -13.32 -7.68 6.98
CA ALA A 162 -12.75 -6.36 6.66
C ALA A 162 -12.39 -6.25 5.18
N PHE A 163 -11.76 -7.28 4.61
CA PHE A 163 -11.44 -7.33 3.18
C PHE A 163 -12.69 -7.36 2.30
N ASP A 164 -13.69 -8.15 2.68
CA ASP A 164 -14.95 -8.23 1.94
C ASP A 164 -15.67 -6.87 1.91
N LEU A 165 -15.72 -6.15 3.04
CA LEU A 165 -16.32 -4.82 3.13
C LEU A 165 -15.61 -3.83 2.20
N VAL A 166 -14.28 -3.82 2.20
CA VAL A 166 -13.51 -2.90 1.35
C VAL A 166 -13.65 -3.27 -0.13
N ALA A 167 -13.54 -4.56 -0.48
CA ALA A 167 -13.59 -5.00 -1.87
C ALA A 167 -14.98 -4.86 -2.50
N ARG A 168 -16.04 -5.19 -1.74
CA ARG A 168 -17.42 -5.20 -2.24
C ARG A 168 -18.04 -3.81 -2.24
N ASP A 169 -17.94 -3.12 -1.11
CA ASP A 169 -18.68 -1.88 -0.87
C ASP A 169 -17.82 -0.63 -1.10
N GLY A 170 -16.51 -0.80 -1.33
CA GLY A 170 -15.56 0.28 -1.50
C GLY A 170 -15.16 0.93 -0.17
N ILE A 171 -14.30 1.94 -0.21
CA ILE A 171 -13.87 2.66 1.01
C ILE A 171 -14.71 3.92 1.28
N ALA A 172 -15.54 4.38 0.33
CA ALA A 172 -16.42 5.53 0.55
C ALA A 172 -17.46 5.28 1.64
N ARG A 173 -17.90 4.03 1.83
CA ARG A 173 -18.80 3.65 2.95
C ARG A 173 -18.22 3.95 4.34
N LEU A 174 -16.91 4.14 4.46
CA LEU A 174 -16.26 4.49 5.71
C LEU A 174 -16.45 5.97 6.05
N LEU A 175 -16.89 6.78 5.07
CA LEU A 175 -17.18 8.20 5.21
C LEU A 175 -18.69 8.45 5.40
N PRO A 176 -19.07 9.51 6.11
CA PRO A 176 -20.46 9.95 6.17
C PRO A 176 -20.91 10.56 4.83
N GLU A 177 -21.99 10.05 4.24
CA GLU A 177 -22.48 10.49 2.92
C GLU A 177 -22.97 11.96 2.88
N HIS A 178 -23.42 12.49 4.03
CA HIS A 178 -24.15 13.77 4.08
C HIS A 178 -23.50 14.84 4.96
N ARG A 179 -22.20 14.72 5.25
CA ARG A 179 -21.53 15.67 6.15
C ARG A 179 -20.40 16.42 5.46
N LEU A 180 -20.70 17.65 5.04
CA LEU A 180 -19.70 18.62 4.62
C LEU A 180 -18.91 19.11 5.84
N ALA A 181 -17.59 19.15 5.72
CA ALA A 181 -16.71 19.69 6.75
C ALA A 181 -16.95 21.20 6.94
N GLY A 182 -17.28 21.59 8.16
CA GLY A 182 -17.33 23.00 8.56
C GLY A 182 -15.95 23.65 8.63
N PRO A 183 -15.86 25.00 8.53
CA PRO A 183 -14.58 25.73 8.49
C PRO A 183 -13.70 25.61 9.75
N ALA A 184 -14.26 25.14 10.87
CA ALA A 184 -13.53 24.88 12.11
C ALA A 184 -13.70 23.43 12.60
N GLU A 185 -14.30 22.58 11.78
CA GLU A 185 -14.63 21.20 12.16
C GLU A 185 -13.36 20.34 12.09
N ARG A 186 -13.09 19.62 13.19
CA ARG A 186 -11.95 18.70 13.31
C ARG A 186 -12.36 17.25 13.17
N ASP A 187 -13.61 16.97 12.79
CA ASP A 187 -14.04 15.61 12.51
C ASP A 187 -13.27 15.11 11.29
N ALA A 188 -12.38 14.15 11.53
CA ALA A 188 -11.48 13.63 10.52
C ALA A 188 -12.23 12.94 9.37
N LEU A 189 -13.49 12.54 9.57
CA LEU A 189 -14.31 11.87 8.56
C LEU A 189 -15.20 12.83 7.77
N ALA A 190 -15.28 14.11 8.14
CA ALA A 190 -16.08 15.06 7.39
C ALA A 190 -15.54 15.24 5.95
N LEU A 191 -16.45 15.33 4.98
CA LEU A 191 -16.09 15.45 3.57
C LEU A 191 -15.58 16.86 3.28
N SER A 192 -14.46 16.98 2.56
CA SER A 192 -14.07 18.26 1.97
C SER A 192 -15.12 18.73 0.94
N PRO A 193 -15.18 20.02 0.58
CA PRO A 193 -16.14 20.51 -0.40
C PRO A 193 -16.14 19.74 -1.72
N LEU A 194 -14.97 19.38 -2.25
CA LEU A 194 -14.86 18.64 -3.51
C LEU A 194 -15.35 17.19 -3.37
N GLU A 195 -15.06 16.55 -2.24
CA GLU A 195 -15.54 15.21 -1.92
C GLU A 195 -17.05 15.17 -1.72
N TYR A 196 -17.61 16.19 -1.06
CA TYR A 196 -19.06 16.32 -0.88
C TYR A 196 -19.78 16.48 -2.23
N LEU A 197 -19.28 17.37 -3.10
CA LEU A 197 -19.84 17.49 -4.45
C LEU A 197 -19.66 16.22 -5.27
N THR A 198 -18.53 15.52 -5.11
CA THR A 198 -18.30 14.23 -5.77
C THR A 198 -19.30 13.19 -5.28
N SER A 199 -19.46 13.01 -3.97
CA SER A 199 -20.38 12.01 -3.41
C SER A 199 -21.82 12.25 -3.87
N ARG A 200 -22.22 13.51 -4.02
CA ARG A 200 -23.55 13.90 -4.47
C ARG A 200 -23.77 13.77 -5.98
N TYR A 201 -22.83 14.26 -6.79
CA TYR A 201 -23.04 14.46 -8.23
C TYR A 201 -22.31 13.47 -9.13
N ALA A 202 -21.39 12.65 -8.61
CA ALA A 202 -20.74 11.64 -9.43
C ALA A 202 -21.76 10.61 -9.92
N THR A 203 -21.67 10.26 -11.20
CA THR A 203 -22.52 9.25 -11.85
C THR A 203 -21.67 8.25 -12.63
N GLY A 204 -22.24 7.08 -12.96
CA GLY A 204 -21.59 6.05 -13.77
C GLY A 204 -20.19 5.68 -13.26
N VAL A 205 -19.20 5.76 -14.15
CA VAL A 205 -17.80 5.41 -13.84
C VAL A 205 -17.19 6.29 -12.75
N HIS A 206 -17.57 7.57 -12.65
CA HIS A 206 -17.06 8.46 -11.61
C HIS A 206 -17.65 8.10 -10.24
N ARG A 207 -18.91 7.67 -10.21
CA ARG A 207 -19.52 7.17 -8.96
C ARG A 207 -18.83 5.91 -8.48
N ALA A 208 -18.60 4.96 -9.37
CA ALA A 208 -17.86 3.75 -9.03
C ALA A 208 -16.45 4.07 -8.53
N ALA A 209 -15.72 4.98 -9.19
CA ALA A 209 -14.38 5.38 -8.78
C ALA A 209 -14.35 6.11 -7.43
N TRP A 210 -15.36 6.95 -7.14
CA TRP A 210 -15.54 7.56 -5.83
C TRP A 210 -15.81 6.50 -4.76
N GLU A 211 -16.79 5.63 -4.99
CA GLU A 211 -17.19 4.59 -4.04
C GLU A 211 -16.03 3.66 -3.69
N THR A 212 -15.29 3.22 -4.71
CA THR A 212 -14.16 2.30 -4.51
C THR A 212 -12.94 2.99 -3.93
N ALA A 213 -12.48 4.09 -4.53
CA ALA A 213 -11.13 4.61 -4.31
C ALA A 213 -11.09 6.07 -3.82
N LEU A 214 -12.25 6.68 -3.53
CA LEU A 214 -12.37 8.11 -3.21
C LEU A 214 -11.83 9.01 -4.32
N ALA A 215 -11.90 8.56 -5.58
CA ALA A 215 -11.53 9.38 -6.71
C ALA A 215 -12.54 10.51 -6.89
N THR A 216 -12.08 11.76 -6.73
CA THR A 216 -12.95 12.94 -6.86
C THR A 216 -13.19 13.32 -8.31
N LEU A 217 -14.33 13.96 -8.56
CA LEU A 217 -14.55 14.66 -9.83
C LEU A 217 -13.51 15.78 -9.99
N SER A 218 -13.24 16.17 -11.23
CA SER A 218 -12.47 17.38 -11.48
C SER A 218 -13.18 18.60 -10.87
N LEU A 219 -12.42 19.58 -10.41
CA LEU A 219 -12.96 20.80 -9.78
C LEU A 219 -14.03 21.47 -10.66
N ARG A 220 -13.73 21.63 -11.96
CA ARG A 220 -14.66 22.22 -12.94
C ARG A 220 -15.94 21.37 -13.08
N THR A 221 -15.81 20.05 -13.18
CA THR A 221 -16.95 19.14 -13.31
C THR A 221 -17.84 19.17 -12.08
N ALA A 222 -17.26 19.13 -10.88
CA ALA A 222 -18.03 19.13 -9.63
C ALA A 222 -18.83 20.44 -9.44
N VAL A 223 -18.20 21.60 -9.67
CA VAL A 223 -18.87 22.90 -9.55
C VAL A 223 -19.91 23.09 -10.66
N ALA A 224 -19.63 22.65 -11.89
CA ALA A 224 -20.61 22.73 -12.98
C ALA A 224 -21.84 21.86 -12.71
N ALA A 225 -21.66 20.64 -12.18
CA ALA A 225 -22.77 19.77 -11.80
C ALA A 225 -23.63 20.41 -10.70
N ALA A 226 -23.01 21.00 -9.68
CA ALA A 226 -23.72 21.72 -8.62
C ALA A 226 -24.48 22.96 -9.15
N HIS A 227 -23.93 23.65 -10.15
CA HIS A 227 -24.59 24.79 -10.80
C HIS A 227 -25.78 24.37 -11.66
N GLN A 228 -25.70 23.20 -12.28
CA GLN A 228 -26.75 22.65 -13.14
C GLN A 228 -27.88 21.97 -12.35
N ASP A 229 -27.69 21.66 -11.07
CA ASP A 229 -28.74 21.18 -10.19
C ASP A 229 -29.81 22.29 -10.01
N PRO A 230 -31.08 22.07 -10.43
CA PRO A 230 -32.14 23.06 -10.26
C PRO A 230 -32.54 23.25 -8.78
N GLN A 231 -32.17 22.33 -7.89
CA GLN A 231 -32.52 22.34 -6.47
C GLN A 231 -31.33 21.86 -5.61
N PRO A 232 -30.20 22.60 -5.62
CA PRO A 232 -29.06 22.24 -4.81
C PRO A 232 -29.42 22.36 -3.34
N ASP A 233 -29.07 21.37 -2.53
CA ASP A 233 -29.21 21.50 -1.08
C ASP A 233 -28.25 22.59 -0.54
N PRO A 234 -28.49 23.12 0.67
CA PRO A 234 -27.65 24.18 1.24
C PRO A 234 -26.16 23.80 1.38
N ASP A 235 -25.83 22.54 1.62
CA ASP A 235 -24.45 22.07 1.77
C ASP A 235 -23.76 21.97 0.41
N ALA A 236 -24.46 21.51 -0.62
CA ALA A 236 -23.98 21.52 -2.00
C ALA A 236 -23.71 22.94 -2.48
N ALA A 237 -24.62 23.88 -2.20
CA ALA A 237 -24.43 25.29 -2.51
C ALA A 237 -23.21 25.88 -1.77
N ARG A 238 -23.07 25.60 -0.46
CA ARG A 238 -21.92 26.04 0.35
C ARG A 238 -20.60 25.45 -0.18
N ALA A 239 -20.57 24.15 -0.46
CA ALA A 239 -19.39 23.48 -1.00
C ALA A 239 -18.97 24.08 -2.35
N ALA A 240 -19.92 24.31 -3.26
CA ALA A 240 -19.64 24.95 -4.55
C ALA A 240 -19.09 26.38 -4.39
N LEU A 241 -19.69 27.19 -3.50
CA LEU A 241 -19.22 28.54 -3.21
C LEU A 241 -17.81 28.56 -2.62
N THR A 242 -17.48 27.64 -1.71
CA THR A 242 -16.14 27.49 -1.13
C THR A 242 -15.08 27.16 -2.18
N LEU A 243 -15.46 26.46 -3.25
CA LEU A 243 -14.56 26.05 -4.33
C LEU A 243 -14.34 27.12 -5.41
N LEU A 244 -15.17 28.17 -5.47
CA LEU A 244 -15.07 29.21 -6.50
C LEU A 244 -13.70 29.93 -6.55
N PRO A 245 -13.05 30.28 -5.43
CA PRO A 245 -11.72 30.90 -5.49
C PRO A 245 -10.67 30.00 -6.17
N ALA A 246 -10.67 28.70 -5.85
CA ALA A 246 -9.78 27.74 -6.49
C ALA A 246 -10.08 27.58 -7.99
N LEU A 247 -11.38 27.54 -8.35
CA LEU A 247 -11.79 27.44 -9.76
C LEU A 247 -11.37 28.68 -10.56
N ARG A 248 -11.49 29.88 -9.98
CA ARG A 248 -11.02 31.13 -10.61
C ARG A 248 -9.51 31.11 -10.80
N ALA A 249 -8.75 30.74 -9.77
CA ALA A 249 -7.29 30.65 -9.85
C ALA A 249 -6.84 29.66 -10.93
N GLN A 250 -7.49 28.49 -11.03
CA GLN A 250 -7.21 27.51 -12.08
C GLN A 250 -7.50 28.09 -13.48
N ALA A 251 -8.65 28.74 -13.67
CA ALA A 251 -9.00 29.33 -14.96
C ALA A 251 -8.03 30.44 -15.38
N SER A 252 -7.61 31.31 -14.45
CA SER A 252 -6.60 32.34 -14.71
C SER A 252 -5.26 31.72 -15.13
N ALA A 253 -4.77 30.72 -14.38
CA ALA A 253 -3.51 30.06 -14.72
C ALA A 253 -3.55 29.35 -16.09
N GLU A 254 -4.70 28.77 -16.47
CA GLU A 254 -4.88 28.18 -17.80
C GLU A 254 -4.83 29.24 -18.91
N LEU A 255 -5.45 30.41 -18.69
CA LEU A 255 -5.40 31.53 -19.63
C LEU A 255 -3.97 32.08 -19.78
N ASP A 256 -3.25 32.30 -18.68
CA ASP A 256 -1.86 32.77 -18.68
C ASP A 256 -0.95 31.79 -19.44
N ALA A 257 -1.15 30.48 -19.24
CA ALA A 257 -0.39 29.45 -19.96
C ALA A 257 -0.70 29.43 -21.47
N VAL A 258 -1.96 29.66 -21.85
CA VAL A 258 -2.38 29.78 -23.25
C VAL A 258 -1.77 31.03 -23.87
N GLU A 259 -1.85 32.17 -23.19
CA GLU A 259 -1.29 33.45 -23.63
C GLU A 259 0.23 33.33 -23.83
N ALA A 260 0.96 32.79 -22.85
CA ALA A 260 2.40 32.58 -22.95
C ALA A 260 2.78 31.69 -24.13
N ARG A 261 2.03 30.59 -24.36
CA ARG A 261 2.25 29.69 -25.51
C ARG A 261 1.99 30.40 -26.83
N LEU A 262 0.91 31.17 -26.94
CA LEU A 262 0.59 31.92 -28.16
C LEU A 262 1.62 33.04 -28.42
N ALA A 263 2.05 33.75 -27.38
CA ALA A 263 3.09 34.77 -27.47
C ALA A 263 4.42 34.17 -27.94
N ALA A 264 4.80 32.98 -27.48
CA ALA A 264 6.00 32.28 -27.94
C ALA A 264 5.94 31.91 -29.43
N VAL A 265 4.77 31.48 -29.92
CA VAL A 265 4.53 31.20 -31.35
C VAL A 265 4.64 32.48 -32.18
N VAL A 266 4.03 33.58 -31.73
CA VAL A 266 4.08 34.89 -32.41
C VAL A 266 5.49 35.47 -32.43
N ALA A 267 6.26 35.30 -31.35
CA ALA A 267 7.64 35.77 -31.24
C ALA A 267 8.64 34.97 -32.11
N GLY A 268 8.18 33.92 -32.80
CA GLY A 268 9.04 33.09 -33.65
C GLY A 268 10.12 32.34 -32.86
N ALA A 269 9.89 32.09 -31.56
CA ALA A 269 10.82 31.29 -30.77
C ALA A 269 10.89 29.88 -31.40
N PRO A 270 12.07 29.42 -31.86
CA PRO A 270 12.17 28.08 -32.39
C PRO A 270 11.75 27.11 -31.29
N ALA A 271 10.88 26.16 -31.63
CA ALA A 271 10.66 25.00 -30.79
C ALA A 271 12.05 24.48 -30.41
N ARG A 272 12.37 24.44 -29.11
CA ARG A 272 13.57 23.71 -28.68
C ARG A 272 13.33 22.27 -29.10
N ASP A 273 13.97 21.87 -30.19
CA ASP A 273 14.15 20.46 -30.54
C ASP A 273 14.67 19.77 -29.29
N VAL A 274 13.89 18.83 -28.78
CA VAL A 274 14.31 17.89 -27.72
C VAL A 274 15.25 16.82 -28.31
N ASP A 275 15.64 16.96 -29.59
CA ASP A 275 16.48 16.04 -30.36
C ASP A 275 17.90 16.57 -30.64
N ASP A 276 18.53 17.28 -29.69
CA ASP A 276 19.99 17.43 -29.69
C ASP A 276 20.63 16.33 -28.83
N VAL A 277 20.34 15.07 -29.21
CA VAL A 277 21.22 13.94 -28.91
C VAL A 277 22.44 14.12 -29.82
N ALA A 278 23.41 14.88 -29.30
CA ALA A 278 24.74 14.96 -29.89
C ALA A 278 25.26 13.54 -30.12
N GLY A 279 25.35 13.18 -31.39
CA GLY A 279 25.92 11.93 -31.86
C GLY A 279 27.36 11.80 -31.39
N ASP A 280 27.64 10.67 -30.75
CA ASP A 280 28.98 10.12 -30.53
C ASP A 280 29.51 9.57 -31.87
N PRO A 281 30.51 10.20 -32.52
CA PRO A 281 31.09 9.70 -33.76
C PRO A 281 32.15 8.65 -33.43
N GLY A 282 31.73 7.49 -32.93
CA GLY A 282 32.68 6.47 -32.47
C GLY A 282 32.21 5.03 -32.47
N ARG A 283 30.94 4.74 -32.76
CA ARG A 283 30.42 3.36 -32.61
C ARG A 283 30.36 2.61 -33.95
N PRO A 284 31.15 1.54 -34.14
CA PRO A 284 31.06 0.70 -35.33
C PRO A 284 29.74 -0.11 -35.35
N PRO A 285 29.26 -0.50 -36.54
CA PRO A 285 27.95 -1.13 -36.73
C PRO A 285 27.96 -2.57 -36.19
N VAL A 286 27.02 -2.88 -35.29
CA VAL A 286 26.69 -4.26 -34.93
C VAL A 286 25.62 -4.72 -35.90
N ALA A 287 25.91 -5.82 -36.59
CA ALA A 287 25.07 -6.48 -37.56
C ALA A 287 23.77 -6.99 -36.96
N ASP A 288 22.77 -7.06 -37.83
CA ASP A 288 21.47 -7.72 -37.70
C ASP A 288 21.52 -9.02 -36.89
N ASP A 289 20.54 -9.20 -36.01
CA ASP A 289 19.85 -10.49 -35.91
C ASP A 289 18.40 -10.32 -35.43
N ALA A 290 17.50 -10.48 -36.40
CA ALA A 290 16.35 -11.37 -36.39
C ALA A 290 15.40 -11.47 -35.17
N SER A 291 14.12 -11.25 -35.50
CA SER A 291 12.96 -12.08 -35.11
C SER A 291 12.33 -11.89 -33.72
N GLY A 292 11.05 -11.52 -33.71
CA GLY A 292 10.22 -11.59 -32.50
C GLY A 292 8.78 -11.12 -32.63
N SER A 293 7.99 -11.79 -33.48
CA SER A 293 6.53 -11.98 -33.42
C SER A 293 5.64 -10.93 -32.73
N VAL A 294 4.84 -10.24 -33.53
CA VAL A 294 3.60 -9.58 -33.11
C VAL A 294 2.51 -10.64 -32.91
N SER A 295 2.17 -10.92 -31.66
CA SER A 295 0.98 -11.70 -31.29
C SER A 295 -0.28 -10.83 -31.37
N THR A 296 -1.17 -11.18 -32.29
CA THR A 296 -2.54 -10.67 -32.41
C THR A 296 -3.41 -11.20 -31.25
N PRO A 297 -4.20 -10.35 -30.55
CA PRO A 297 -5.20 -10.85 -29.61
C PRO A 297 -6.46 -11.36 -30.33
N ILE A 298 -6.85 -12.56 -29.94
CA ILE A 298 -8.05 -13.29 -30.35
C ILE A 298 -9.29 -12.64 -29.73
N LEU A 299 -10.26 -12.23 -30.55
CA LEU A 299 -11.62 -11.86 -30.15
C LEU A 299 -12.42 -13.12 -29.77
N PRO A 300 -13.13 -13.15 -28.61
CA PRO A 300 -14.10 -14.20 -28.34
C PRO A 300 -15.42 -13.93 -29.08
N ALA A 301 -15.93 -15.01 -29.69
CA ALA A 301 -17.14 -15.08 -30.46
C ALA A 301 -18.42 -14.86 -29.63
N HIS A 302 -19.40 -14.26 -30.29
CA HIS A 302 -20.81 -14.19 -29.90
C HIS A 302 -21.36 -15.54 -29.39
N ALA A 303 -22.15 -15.48 -28.30
CA ALA A 303 -23.15 -16.48 -27.99
C ALA A 303 -24.56 -15.89 -28.22
N PRO A 304 -25.52 -16.68 -28.72
CA PRO A 304 -26.82 -16.20 -29.18
C PRO A 304 -27.84 -16.02 -28.05
N ALA A 305 -28.80 -15.13 -28.33
CA ALA A 305 -29.96 -14.84 -27.51
C ALA A 305 -30.87 -16.07 -27.28
N ARG A 306 -31.44 -16.12 -26.08
CA ARG A 306 -32.77 -16.65 -25.79
C ARG A 306 -33.47 -15.70 -24.84
#